data_AF-C4RN85-F1
#
_entry.id   AF-C4RN85-F1
#
_cell.length_a   1.000
_cell.length_b   1.000
_cell.length_c   1.000
_cell.angle_alpha   90.00
_cell.angle_beta   90.00
_cell.angle_gamma   90.00
#
_symmetry.space_group_name_H-M   'P 1'
#
loop_
_entity.id
_entity.type
_entity.pdbx_description
1 polymer ?
#
loop_
_entity_poly.entity_id
_entity_poly.type
_entity_poly.pdbx_seq_one_letter_code
_entity_poly.pdbx_strand_id
1 'polypeptide(L)'
;MSVAPEASGAADARTGLRVTYGGVAYPAEEIARGAAYELFSAEEVPGFEWVPRPGVALPWRRFAHASEVDAVRGAAEPTEEPDAPLLVPLHRERGWPQVQRLSQQPASAGDPTLAAIRASAVIRRGTRMIKVLSARQLAGYARGWLPHGFCHREHDVAHLRTPAALAVLRTDSPGGRDELEVTYALRWRAADPADYVLPVGAEHRGLTALPPRDRLGPPVLGTGFVPSEAQLVPEFVTRDFADLPMPANATLLAYPASGAEVVLYSYQAEQRGWLRMVGPQWRHLLAGVPDLSPDQEWLPTGEAARSTQLVGGYAGTVYEAIADLPSGFRVLAMTRTARYPVETVARQLRHAAWRGVPCLVLREEAGWLRLRLTRPDPDAVATTGAQCQERGVYETWAPAVEVTDDRMVNVPYPL
;
A
#
# COMPACT_ATOMS: atom_id res chain seq x y z
N MET A 1 24.73 23.44 -37.61
CA MET A 1 23.36 23.66 -37.13
C MET A 1 22.45 22.78 -37.96
N SER A 2 21.93 21.69 -37.39
CA SER A 2 21.05 20.75 -38.09
C SER A 2 19.73 20.73 -37.34
N VAL A 3 18.68 21.20 -38.01
CA VAL A 3 17.31 21.27 -37.51
C VAL A 3 16.71 19.87 -37.64
N ALA A 4 16.32 19.26 -36.52
CA ALA A 4 15.54 18.03 -36.51
C ALA A 4 14.10 18.32 -36.94
N PRO A 5 13.44 17.42 -37.69
CA PRO A 5 12.09 17.69 -38.18
C PRO A 5 11.06 17.55 -37.05
N GLU A 6 10.24 18.58 -36.87
CA GLU A 6 9.03 18.54 -36.06
C GLU A 6 7.99 17.63 -36.72
N ALA A 7 7.75 16.46 -36.13
CA ALA A 7 6.54 15.68 -36.37
C ALA A 7 5.46 16.17 -35.39
N SER A 8 4.83 17.31 -35.70
CA SER A 8 3.66 17.84 -35.00
C SER A 8 2.39 17.58 -35.82
N GLY A 9 1.27 17.28 -35.15
CA GLY A 9 -0.02 17.46 -35.82
C GLY A 9 -1.26 16.89 -35.15
N ALA A 10 -1.20 15.73 -34.47
CA ALA A 10 -2.42 15.11 -33.93
C ALA A 10 -2.28 14.45 -32.55
N ALA A 11 -1.05 14.15 -32.11
CA ALA A 11 -0.78 13.52 -30.81
C ALA A 11 -0.45 14.53 -29.69
N ASP A 12 0.05 15.74 -30.04
CA ASP A 12 0.38 16.82 -29.09
C ASP A 12 -0.84 17.30 -28.28
N ALA A 13 -2.06 17.06 -28.77
CA ALA A 13 -3.29 17.66 -28.24
C ALA A 13 -3.85 16.98 -26.97
N ARG A 14 -3.35 15.83 -26.53
CA ARG A 14 -3.98 15.11 -25.39
C ARG A 14 -3.44 15.46 -24.01
N THR A 15 -2.19 15.90 -23.85
CA THR A 15 -1.65 16.17 -22.50
C THR A 15 -0.70 17.35 -22.37
N GLY A 16 -0.07 17.84 -23.45
CA GLY A 16 0.98 18.87 -23.37
C GLY A 16 2.26 18.45 -22.58
N LEU A 17 2.24 17.28 -21.93
CA LEU A 17 3.31 16.74 -21.10
C LEU A 17 4.27 15.92 -21.96
N ARG A 18 5.57 16.22 -21.84
CA ARG A 18 6.65 15.45 -22.48
C ARG A 18 7.67 15.01 -21.45
N VAL A 19 8.05 13.74 -21.53
CA VAL A 19 8.99 13.10 -20.60
C VAL A 19 10.16 12.55 -21.38
N THR A 20 11.38 12.93 -20.98
CA THR A 20 12.62 12.39 -21.54
C THR A 20 12.97 11.09 -20.81
N TYR A 21 13.04 10.00 -21.58
CA TYR A 21 13.39 8.67 -21.10
C TYR A 21 14.43 8.07 -22.04
N GLY A 22 15.58 7.65 -21.50
CA GLY A 22 16.68 7.14 -22.30
C GLY A 22 17.18 8.16 -23.34
N GLY A 23 17.16 9.45 -22.99
CA GLY A 23 17.56 10.54 -23.89
C GLY A 23 16.55 10.93 -24.98
N VAL A 24 15.39 10.26 -25.07
CA VAL A 24 14.34 10.56 -26.07
C VAL A 24 13.09 11.13 -25.39
N ALA A 25 12.49 12.17 -25.97
CA ALA A 25 11.31 12.84 -25.40
C ALA A 25 9.99 12.27 -25.96
N TYR A 26 9.23 11.58 -25.12
CA TYR A 26 7.94 10.97 -25.45
C TYR A 26 6.78 11.83 -24.96
N PRO A 27 5.64 11.89 -25.69
CA PRO A 27 4.35 12.30 -25.12
C PRO A 27 4.01 11.41 -23.92
N ALA A 28 3.46 11.98 -22.87
CA ALA A 28 3.20 11.25 -21.63
C ALA A 28 1.92 11.67 -20.91
N GLU A 29 1.46 10.79 -20.02
CA GLU A 29 0.48 11.07 -18.98
C GLU A 29 1.14 10.95 -17.60
N GLU A 30 0.83 11.88 -16.70
CA GLU A 30 1.33 11.87 -15.33
C GLU A 30 0.56 10.88 -14.47
N ILE A 31 1.27 10.09 -13.65
CA ILE A 31 0.69 9.12 -12.72
C ILE A 31 1.08 9.48 -11.29
N ALA A 32 0.09 9.41 -10.39
CA ALA A 32 0.28 9.56 -8.95
C ALA A 32 1.04 10.83 -8.54
N ARG A 33 0.73 11.96 -9.22
CA ARG A 33 1.33 13.28 -8.99
C ARG A 33 2.83 13.31 -9.24
N GLY A 34 3.24 12.79 -10.39
CA GLY A 34 4.64 12.78 -10.82
C GLY A 34 5.50 11.69 -10.20
N ALA A 35 4.91 10.67 -9.57
CA ALA A 35 5.66 9.50 -9.10
C ALA A 35 5.98 8.52 -10.24
N ALA A 36 5.18 8.53 -11.30
CA ALA A 36 5.43 7.76 -12.51
C ALA A 36 4.80 8.45 -13.72
N TYR A 37 5.09 7.93 -14.91
CA TYR A 37 4.58 8.43 -16.18
C TYR A 37 4.19 7.27 -17.10
N GLU A 38 3.07 7.40 -17.82
CA GLU A 38 2.75 6.57 -18.98
C GLU A 38 3.30 7.27 -20.22
N LEU A 39 4.32 6.68 -20.84
CA LEU A 39 4.99 7.17 -22.04
C LEU A 39 4.33 6.55 -23.27
N PHE A 40 4.22 7.29 -24.36
CA PHE A 40 3.58 6.84 -25.59
C PHE A 40 4.50 6.99 -26.82
N SER A 41 4.40 6.05 -27.75
CA SER A 41 5.15 6.06 -29.02
C SER A 41 4.27 5.62 -30.19
N ALA A 42 4.54 6.19 -31.37
CA ALA A 42 3.94 5.76 -32.63
C ALA A 42 4.62 4.50 -33.18
N GLU A 43 5.91 4.32 -32.88
CA GLU A 43 6.77 3.24 -33.37
C GLU A 43 7.12 2.27 -32.24
N GLU A 44 7.53 1.06 -32.62
CA GLU A 44 8.03 0.05 -31.69
C GLU A 44 9.32 0.54 -31.04
N VAL A 45 9.34 0.54 -29.70
CA VAL A 45 10.49 0.95 -28.90
C VAL A 45 10.79 -0.17 -27.89
N PRO A 46 12.05 -0.55 -27.67
CA PRO A 46 12.40 -1.57 -26.69
C PRO A 46 11.80 -1.29 -25.31
N GLY A 47 11.06 -2.27 -24.78
CA GLY A 47 10.41 -2.16 -23.48
C GLY A 47 9.10 -1.36 -23.46
N PHE A 48 8.58 -0.96 -24.64
CA PHE A 48 7.21 -0.50 -24.80
C PHE A 48 6.31 -1.68 -25.20
N GLU A 49 5.09 -1.69 -24.70
CA GLU A 49 4.07 -2.70 -24.99
C GLU A 49 3.09 -2.18 -26.04
N TRP A 50 2.68 -3.05 -26.96
CA TRP A 50 1.65 -2.76 -27.95
C TRP A 50 0.26 -2.83 -27.32
N VAL A 51 -0.42 -1.69 -27.21
CA VAL A 51 -1.76 -1.55 -26.63
C VAL A 51 -2.61 -0.64 -27.53
N PRO A 52 -3.12 -1.16 -28.66
CA PRO A 52 -3.89 -0.37 -29.60
C PRO A 52 -5.23 0.02 -28.98
N ARG A 53 -5.56 1.32 -29.00
CA ARG A 53 -6.84 1.85 -28.54
C ARG A 53 -7.60 2.45 -29.74
N PRO A 54 -8.92 2.25 -29.86
CA PRO A 54 -9.69 2.87 -30.94
C PRO A 54 -9.48 4.39 -30.99
N GLY A 55 -9.08 4.91 -32.15
CA GLY A 55 -8.88 6.34 -32.35
C GLY A 55 -7.64 6.95 -31.67
N VAL A 56 -6.63 6.13 -31.32
CA VAL A 56 -5.37 6.61 -30.71
C VAL A 56 -4.19 6.35 -31.64
N ALA A 57 -3.47 7.42 -31.99
CA ALA A 57 -2.34 7.38 -32.92
C ALA A 57 -1.04 6.79 -32.34
N LEU A 58 -0.97 6.66 -31.01
CA LEU A 58 0.21 6.16 -30.29
C LEU A 58 -0.13 4.80 -29.63
N PRO A 59 0.07 3.69 -30.35
CA PRO A 59 -0.32 2.36 -29.88
C PRO A 59 0.72 1.71 -28.95
N TRP A 60 1.95 2.22 -28.92
CA TRP A 60 3.01 1.71 -28.04
C TRP A 60 3.05 2.53 -26.75
N ARG A 61 3.20 1.86 -25.61
CA ARG A 61 3.33 2.56 -24.32
C ARG A 61 4.28 1.90 -23.33
N ARG A 62 4.72 2.67 -22.34
CA ARG A 62 5.52 2.17 -21.21
C ARG A 62 5.19 2.95 -19.94
N PHE A 63 5.13 2.27 -18.81
CA PHE A 63 5.12 2.93 -17.50
C PHE A 63 6.56 3.07 -16.99
N ALA A 64 6.96 4.28 -16.64
CA ALA A 64 8.29 4.59 -16.10
C ALA A 64 8.17 5.26 -14.73
N HIS A 65 8.95 4.81 -13.75
CA HIS A 65 9.02 5.49 -12.46
C HIS A 65 9.72 6.86 -12.59
N ALA A 66 9.42 7.80 -11.70
CA ALA A 66 10.01 9.14 -11.74
C ALA A 66 11.55 9.14 -11.61
N SER A 67 12.14 8.11 -11.02
CA SER A 67 13.60 7.95 -10.95
C SER A 67 14.24 7.45 -12.26
N GLU A 68 13.44 7.01 -13.23
CA GLU A 68 13.92 6.51 -14.53
C GLU A 68 13.87 7.58 -15.63
N VAL A 69 13.32 8.77 -15.33
CA VAL A 69 13.14 9.83 -16.33
C VAL A 69 14.17 10.93 -16.15
N ASP A 70 14.69 11.43 -17.27
CA ASP A 70 15.79 12.42 -17.29
C ASP A 70 15.26 13.85 -17.15
N ALA A 71 14.08 14.13 -17.71
CA ALA A 71 13.46 15.44 -17.68
C ALA A 71 11.95 15.36 -17.91
N VAL A 72 11.20 16.30 -17.33
CA VAL A 72 9.75 16.42 -17.51
C VAL A 72 9.44 17.85 -17.93
N ARG A 73 8.65 18.04 -18.99
CA ARG A 73 8.25 19.34 -19.53
C ARG A 73 6.73 19.41 -19.66
N GLY A 74 6.15 20.54 -19.25
CA GLY A 74 4.69 20.74 -19.30
C GLY A 74 3.93 20.16 -18.11
N ALA A 75 4.62 19.73 -17.04
CA ALA A 75 3.97 19.33 -15.80
C ALA A 75 3.36 20.54 -15.10
N ALA A 76 2.19 20.35 -14.50
CA ALA A 76 1.59 21.36 -13.63
C ALA A 76 2.42 21.51 -12.34
N GLU A 77 2.29 22.67 -11.68
CA GLU A 77 2.88 22.83 -10.36
C GLU A 77 2.27 21.84 -9.37
N PRO A 78 3.09 21.12 -8.58
CA PRO A 78 2.60 20.13 -7.64
C PRO A 78 1.77 20.80 -6.53
N THR A 79 0.57 20.28 -6.29
CA THR A 79 -0.34 20.79 -5.25
C THR A 79 -0.01 20.28 -3.84
N GLU A 80 0.80 19.24 -3.75
CA GLU A 80 1.30 18.63 -2.52
C GLU A 80 2.81 18.42 -2.65
N GLU A 81 3.54 18.49 -1.54
CA GLU A 81 4.95 18.11 -1.51
C GLU A 81 5.09 16.64 -1.96
N PRO A 82 5.92 16.34 -2.97
CA PRO A 82 6.11 14.99 -3.46
C PRO A 82 6.86 14.13 -2.44
N ASP A 83 6.59 12.82 -2.45
CA ASP A 83 7.41 11.88 -1.69
C ASP A 83 8.80 11.76 -2.32
N ALA A 84 9.82 11.64 -1.47
CA ALA A 84 11.20 11.56 -1.93
C ALA A 84 11.49 10.21 -2.61
N PRO A 85 12.22 10.22 -3.76
CA PRO A 85 12.63 9.01 -4.45
C PRO A 85 13.70 8.26 -3.64
N LEU A 86 13.94 7.01 -4.03
CA LEU A 86 15.07 6.26 -3.49
C LEU A 86 16.40 6.89 -3.88
N LEU A 87 17.26 7.06 -2.88
CA LEU A 87 18.61 7.59 -3.06
C LEU A 87 19.64 6.47 -2.89
N VAL A 88 20.51 6.32 -3.90
CA VAL A 88 21.65 5.40 -3.84
C VAL A 88 22.91 6.20 -3.50
N PRO A 89 23.66 5.81 -2.46
CA PRO A 89 24.96 6.42 -2.19
C PRO A 89 25.89 6.29 -3.39
N LEU A 90 26.43 7.42 -3.86
CA LEU A 90 27.33 7.45 -5.01
C LEU A 90 28.61 6.67 -4.71
N HIS A 91 28.87 5.62 -5.47
CA HIS A 91 30.12 4.86 -5.42
C HIS A 91 30.52 4.42 -6.82
N ARG A 92 31.80 4.57 -7.19
CA ARG A 92 32.28 4.30 -8.56
C ARG A 92 32.07 2.87 -9.03
N GLU A 93 32.07 1.93 -8.10
CA GLU A 93 31.93 0.49 -8.38
C GLU A 93 30.53 -0.05 -8.08
N ARG A 94 29.63 0.74 -7.49
CA ARG A 94 28.29 0.28 -7.09
C ARG A 94 27.21 1.06 -7.82
N GLY A 95 26.52 0.40 -8.74
CA GLY A 95 25.36 0.92 -9.44
C GLY A 95 24.06 0.18 -9.11
N TRP A 96 22.94 0.63 -9.69
CA TRP A 96 21.62 0.02 -9.52
C TRP A 96 21.57 -1.50 -9.74
N PRO A 97 22.25 -2.11 -10.73
CA PRO A 97 22.24 -3.57 -10.90
C PRO A 97 22.85 -4.33 -9.71
N GLN A 98 23.87 -3.76 -9.07
CA GLN A 98 24.46 -4.36 -7.86
C GLN A 98 23.54 -4.19 -6.66
N VAL A 99 22.94 -3.01 -6.50
CA VAL A 99 21.93 -2.75 -5.47
C VAL A 99 20.78 -3.75 -5.58
N GLN A 100 20.27 -3.98 -6.79
CA GLN A 100 19.23 -4.98 -7.03
C GLN A 100 19.70 -6.36 -6.59
N ARG A 101 20.91 -6.78 -6.98
CA ARG A 101 21.43 -8.09 -6.57
C ARG A 101 21.55 -8.22 -5.05
N LEU A 102 22.03 -7.18 -4.36
CA LEU A 102 22.16 -7.17 -2.91
C LEU A 102 20.78 -7.22 -2.23
N SER A 103 19.78 -6.48 -2.74
CA SER A 103 18.43 -6.46 -2.17
C SER A 103 17.73 -7.81 -2.21
N GLN A 104 18.11 -8.66 -3.18
CA GLN A 104 17.58 -10.02 -3.36
C GLN A 104 18.34 -11.10 -2.55
N GLN A 105 19.37 -10.73 -1.79
CA GLN A 105 20.19 -11.67 -1.01
C GLN A 105 19.95 -11.51 0.50
N PRO A 106 19.31 -12.48 1.18
CA PRO A 106 19.08 -12.41 2.63
C PRO A 106 20.34 -12.19 3.46
N ALA A 107 21.48 -12.74 3.02
CA ALA A 107 22.79 -12.55 3.67
C ALA A 107 23.25 -11.08 3.68
N SER A 108 22.73 -10.25 2.77
CA SER A 108 23.04 -8.84 2.63
C SER A 108 22.13 -7.93 3.46
N ALA A 109 21.27 -8.47 4.33
CA ALA A 109 20.34 -7.69 5.16
C ALA A 109 21.03 -6.56 5.96
N GLY A 110 22.23 -6.83 6.47
CA GLY A 110 23.06 -5.89 7.22
C GLY A 110 23.95 -4.98 6.36
N ASP A 111 23.87 -5.04 5.03
CA ASP A 111 24.71 -4.23 4.15
C ASP A 111 24.42 -2.72 4.33
N PRO A 112 25.46 -1.88 4.56
CA PRO A 112 25.27 -0.46 4.82
C PRO A 112 24.74 0.33 3.62
N THR A 113 24.99 -0.11 2.38
CA THR A 113 24.40 0.49 1.18
C THR A 113 22.90 0.26 1.16
N LEU A 114 22.44 -0.96 1.45
CA LEU A 114 20.99 -1.21 1.56
C LEU A 114 20.37 -0.43 2.72
N ALA A 115 21.06 -0.30 3.85
CA ALA A 115 20.59 0.51 4.97
C ALA A 115 20.40 1.99 4.59
N ALA A 116 21.35 2.58 3.87
CA ALA A 116 21.26 3.95 3.40
C ALA A 116 20.10 4.15 2.39
N ILE A 117 19.92 3.21 1.46
CA ILE A 117 18.80 3.28 0.49
C ILE A 117 17.46 3.18 1.22
N ARG A 118 17.30 2.24 2.14
CA ARG A 118 16.07 2.14 2.94
C ARG A 118 15.78 3.40 3.72
N ALA A 119 16.80 4.04 4.28
CA ALA A 119 16.64 5.30 5.02
C ALA A 119 16.14 6.46 4.15
N SER A 120 16.33 6.40 2.83
CA SER A 120 15.76 7.37 1.89
C SER A 120 14.26 7.15 1.60
N ALA A 121 13.75 5.95 1.89
CA ALA A 121 12.34 5.62 1.73
C ALA A 121 11.51 6.14 2.91
N VAL A 122 11.47 7.46 3.10
CA VAL A 122 10.83 8.09 4.24
C VAL A 122 9.30 8.03 4.12
N ILE A 123 8.65 7.60 5.19
CA ILE A 123 7.21 7.80 5.43
C ILE A 123 7.07 9.02 6.32
N ARG A 124 6.13 9.89 5.99
CA ARG A 124 5.71 11.05 6.78
C ARG A 124 4.20 11.01 6.95
N ARG A 125 3.69 11.83 7.86
CA ARG A 125 2.24 12.06 7.95
C ARG A 125 1.72 12.50 6.58
N GLY A 126 0.68 11.82 6.12
CA GLY A 126 0.06 12.12 4.83
C GLY A 126 0.67 11.38 3.62
N THR A 127 1.80 10.69 3.78
CA THR A 127 2.36 9.81 2.73
C THR A 127 1.27 8.85 2.27
N ARG A 128 1.06 8.76 0.96
CA ARG A 128 0.08 7.83 0.40
C ARG A 128 0.69 6.43 0.44
N MET A 129 0.03 5.55 1.17
CA MET A 129 0.37 4.14 1.31
C MET A 129 -0.58 3.32 0.44
N ILE A 130 -0.09 2.19 -0.04
CA ILE A 130 -0.85 1.24 -0.85
C ILE A 130 -0.56 -0.19 -0.43
N LYS A 131 -1.60 -1.02 -0.49
CA LYS A 131 -1.52 -2.47 -0.32
C LYS A 131 -2.24 -3.15 -1.48
N VAL A 132 -1.55 -4.04 -2.17
CA VAL A 132 -2.14 -4.86 -3.23
C VAL A 132 -2.97 -5.99 -2.62
N LEU A 133 -4.16 -6.19 -3.17
CA LEU A 133 -5.20 -7.06 -2.64
C LEU A 133 -5.64 -8.08 -3.69
N SER A 134 -5.98 -9.28 -3.24
CA SER A 134 -6.86 -10.16 -3.99
C SER A 134 -8.33 -9.78 -3.85
N ALA A 135 -9.18 -10.39 -4.67
CA ALA A 135 -10.63 -10.21 -4.62
C ALA A 135 -11.20 -10.52 -3.21
N ARG A 136 -10.69 -11.56 -2.55
CA ARG A 136 -11.09 -11.92 -1.18
C ARG A 136 -10.69 -10.84 -0.17
N GLN A 137 -9.46 -10.33 -0.27
CA GLN A 137 -9.01 -9.26 0.61
C GLN A 137 -9.82 -7.98 0.37
N LEU A 138 -10.07 -7.61 -0.90
CA LEU A 138 -10.95 -6.49 -1.25
C LEU A 138 -12.32 -6.61 -0.57
N ALA A 139 -12.94 -7.79 -0.64
CA ALA A 139 -14.21 -8.06 0.01
C ALA A 139 -14.13 -7.92 1.56
N GLY A 140 -13.00 -8.29 2.16
CA GLY A 140 -12.73 -8.06 3.58
C GLY A 140 -12.64 -6.57 3.95
N TYR A 141 -11.90 -5.78 3.18
CA TYR A 141 -11.80 -4.32 3.39
C TYR A 141 -13.13 -3.60 3.15
N ALA A 142 -13.89 -4.01 2.13
CA ALA A 142 -15.25 -3.55 1.89
C ALA A 142 -16.17 -3.77 3.10
N ARG A 143 -15.90 -4.78 3.94
CA ARG A 143 -16.65 -5.14 5.16
C ARG A 143 -15.97 -4.72 6.46
N GLY A 144 -14.99 -3.81 6.39
CA GLY A 144 -14.42 -3.19 7.58
C GLY A 144 -13.09 -3.76 8.07
N TRP A 145 -12.40 -4.59 7.28
CA TRP A 145 -10.98 -4.80 7.56
C TRP A 145 -10.22 -3.47 7.52
N LEU A 146 -9.24 -3.36 8.41
CA LEU A 146 -8.41 -2.19 8.58
C LEU A 146 -7.02 -2.41 7.94
N PRO A 147 -6.32 -1.36 7.48
CA PRO A 147 -4.97 -1.51 6.93
C PRO A 147 -4.05 -2.23 7.92
N HIS A 148 -3.35 -3.27 7.47
CA HIS A 148 -2.39 -4.03 8.27
C HIS A 148 -1.37 -4.76 7.41
N GLY A 149 -0.30 -5.25 8.05
CA GLY A 149 0.70 -6.10 7.42
C GLY A 149 1.56 -5.34 6.40
N PHE A 150 1.98 -6.03 5.35
CA PHE A 150 2.86 -5.45 4.34
C PHE A 150 2.15 -4.39 3.49
N CYS A 151 2.87 -3.30 3.23
CA CYS A 151 2.43 -2.17 2.42
C CYS A 151 3.62 -1.42 1.80
N HIS A 152 3.30 -0.52 0.88
CA HIS A 152 4.27 0.27 0.11
C HIS A 152 3.86 1.73 0.08
N ARG A 153 4.81 2.64 -0.18
CA ARG A 153 4.44 4.02 -0.56
C ARG A 153 3.90 3.97 -1.98
N GLU A 154 2.84 4.71 -2.28
CA GLU A 154 2.31 4.83 -3.64
C GLU A 154 3.41 5.27 -4.62
N HIS A 155 4.29 6.17 -4.16
CA HIS A 155 5.42 6.66 -4.94
C HIS A 155 6.27 5.51 -5.51
N ASP A 156 6.71 4.58 -4.67
CA ASP A 156 7.66 3.52 -5.03
C ASP A 156 7.09 2.47 -6.00
N VAL A 157 5.77 2.45 -6.19
CA VAL A 157 5.07 1.44 -7.00
C VAL A 157 4.17 2.05 -8.06
N ALA A 158 4.24 3.38 -8.26
CA ALA A 158 3.34 4.11 -9.15
C ALA A 158 3.42 3.65 -10.61
N HIS A 159 4.55 3.12 -11.06
CA HIS A 159 4.75 2.57 -12.40
C HIS A 159 4.22 1.14 -12.56
N LEU A 160 3.92 0.44 -11.47
CA LEU A 160 3.34 -0.91 -11.51
C LEU A 160 1.82 -0.79 -11.70
N ARG A 161 1.38 -0.84 -12.96
CA ARG A 161 -0.01 -0.51 -13.33
C ARG A 161 -0.85 -1.67 -13.80
N THR A 162 -0.24 -2.77 -14.22
CA THR A 162 -0.95 -3.96 -14.73
C THR A 162 -1.00 -5.05 -13.64
N PRO A 163 -1.96 -5.98 -13.72
CA PRO A 163 -1.99 -7.15 -12.83
C PRO A 163 -0.66 -7.91 -12.78
N ALA A 164 -0.02 -8.11 -13.94
CA ALA A 164 1.26 -8.79 -14.03
C ALA A 164 2.38 -8.02 -13.29
N ALA A 165 2.43 -6.69 -13.45
CA ALA A 165 3.41 -5.85 -12.76
C ALA A 165 3.19 -5.80 -11.24
N LEU A 166 1.93 -5.74 -10.80
CA LEU A 166 1.55 -5.69 -9.38
C LEU A 166 1.64 -7.05 -8.67
N ALA A 167 1.71 -8.15 -9.41
CA ALA A 167 1.78 -9.51 -8.85
C ALA A 167 2.93 -9.69 -7.85
N VAL A 168 4.04 -8.97 -8.04
CA VAL A 168 5.22 -9.01 -7.18
C VAL A 168 4.93 -8.48 -5.76
N LEU A 169 3.90 -7.65 -5.59
CA LEU A 169 3.51 -7.04 -4.31
C LEU A 169 2.43 -7.82 -3.57
N ARG A 170 1.96 -8.95 -4.13
CA ARG A 170 0.88 -9.72 -3.51
C ARG A 170 1.34 -10.39 -2.21
N THR A 171 0.45 -10.35 -1.23
CA THR A 171 0.69 -10.90 0.12
C THR A 171 -0.04 -12.20 0.36
N ASP A 172 -0.95 -12.61 -0.51
CA ASP A 172 -1.72 -13.83 -0.37
C ASP A 172 -1.14 -14.98 -1.21
N SER A 173 -1.75 -16.17 -1.10
CA SER A 173 -1.35 -17.29 -1.96
C SER A 173 -1.63 -16.96 -3.42
N PRO A 174 -0.73 -17.34 -4.34
CA PRO A 174 -1.08 -17.37 -5.74
C PRO A 174 -2.18 -18.41 -5.92
N GLY A 175 -3.45 -17.97 -5.91
CA GLY A 175 -4.45 -18.63 -6.75
C GLY A 175 -3.86 -18.77 -8.15
N GLY A 176 -4.15 -19.88 -8.83
CA GLY A 176 -3.49 -20.30 -10.08
C GLY A 176 -3.14 -19.15 -11.02
N ARG A 177 -2.01 -19.29 -11.72
CA ARG A 177 -1.47 -18.29 -12.68
C ARG A 177 -2.39 -17.97 -13.87
N ASP A 178 -3.56 -18.58 -13.94
CA ASP A 178 -4.53 -18.33 -14.99
C ASP A 178 -5.29 -17.02 -14.70
N GLU A 179 -4.77 -15.96 -15.32
CA GLU A 179 -5.45 -14.73 -15.71
C GLU A 179 -6.16 -13.95 -14.60
N LEU A 180 -5.38 -13.30 -13.73
CA LEU A 180 -5.91 -12.11 -13.06
C LEU A 180 -6.07 -10.99 -14.10
N GLU A 181 -7.26 -10.90 -14.71
CA GLU A 181 -7.63 -9.76 -15.56
C GLU A 181 -7.58 -8.42 -14.79
N VAL A 182 -7.75 -8.48 -13.46
CA VAL A 182 -7.82 -7.33 -12.56
C VAL A 182 -7.04 -7.61 -11.27
N THR A 183 -6.29 -6.62 -10.82
CA THR A 183 -5.69 -6.60 -9.47
C THR A 183 -6.30 -5.45 -8.66
N TYR A 184 -6.51 -5.64 -7.36
CA TYR A 184 -7.11 -4.63 -6.50
C TYR A 184 -6.07 -4.02 -5.56
N ALA A 185 -6.38 -2.85 -5.00
CA ALA A 185 -5.56 -2.26 -3.96
C ALA A 185 -6.39 -1.45 -2.97
N LEU A 186 -5.88 -1.34 -1.74
CA LEU A 186 -6.27 -0.30 -0.80
C LEU A 186 -5.22 0.80 -0.84
N ARG A 187 -5.65 2.04 -0.98
CA ARG A 187 -4.79 3.24 -0.85
C ARG A 187 -5.31 4.10 0.30
N TRP A 188 -4.40 4.58 1.14
CA TRP A 188 -4.71 5.44 2.29
C TRP A 188 -3.57 6.42 2.54
N ARG A 189 -3.76 7.37 3.46
CA ARG A 189 -2.68 8.24 3.93
C ARG A 189 -2.19 7.80 5.30
N ALA A 190 -0.87 7.72 5.47
CA ALA A 190 -0.25 7.41 6.76
C ALA A 190 -0.63 8.45 7.82
N ALA A 191 -1.31 8.02 8.89
CA ALA A 191 -1.66 8.87 10.03
C ALA A 191 -0.39 9.38 10.73
N ASP A 192 0.53 8.46 11.01
CA ASP A 192 1.80 8.73 11.64
C ASP A 192 2.89 7.79 11.11
N PRO A 193 4.13 8.25 10.87
CA PRO A 193 5.22 7.38 10.43
C PRO A 193 5.59 6.30 11.46
N ALA A 194 5.31 6.50 12.75
CA ALA A 194 5.58 5.50 13.78
C ALA A 194 4.81 4.19 13.58
N ASP A 195 3.72 4.21 12.82
CA ASP A 195 2.94 3.01 12.49
C ASP A 195 3.61 2.08 11.49
N TYR A 196 4.74 2.45 10.91
CA TYR A 196 5.41 1.67 9.88
C TYR A 196 6.83 1.33 10.32
N VAL A 197 7.22 0.10 10.07
CA VAL A 197 8.59 -0.37 10.29
C VAL A 197 9.09 -1.11 9.05
N LEU A 198 10.40 -1.12 8.86
CA LEU A 198 11.04 -1.92 7.83
C LEU A 198 11.18 -3.36 8.35
N PRO A 199 10.88 -4.40 7.55
CA PRO A 199 10.96 -5.79 7.95
C PRO A 199 12.41 -6.28 7.93
N VAL A 200 13.26 -5.68 8.78
CA VAL A 200 14.71 -5.92 8.87
C VAL A 200 15.14 -6.11 10.31
N GLY A 201 16.35 -6.63 10.51
CA GLY A 201 16.98 -6.73 11.82
C GLY A 201 16.42 -7.85 12.71
N ALA A 202 16.84 -7.83 13.98
CA ALA A 202 16.57 -8.92 14.92
C ALA A 202 15.08 -9.14 15.19
N GLU A 203 14.29 -8.06 15.22
CA GLU A 203 12.84 -8.11 15.50
C GLU A 203 12.05 -8.87 14.43
N HIS A 204 12.57 -8.93 13.20
CA HIS A 204 11.93 -9.58 12.05
C HIS A 204 12.62 -10.90 11.64
N ARG A 205 13.65 -11.35 12.37
CA ARG A 205 14.38 -12.57 12.05
C ARG A 205 13.48 -13.80 12.06
N GLY A 206 12.49 -13.83 12.95
CA GLY A 206 11.47 -14.87 13.01
C GLY A 206 10.74 -15.08 11.68
N LEU A 207 10.35 -13.99 11.01
CA LEU A 207 9.68 -14.02 9.72
C LEU A 207 10.54 -14.63 8.62
N THR A 208 11.84 -14.33 8.62
CA THR A 208 12.79 -14.89 7.65
C THR A 208 13.05 -16.39 7.87
N ALA A 209 12.79 -16.89 9.09
CA ALA A 209 12.98 -18.28 9.47
C ALA A 209 11.74 -19.17 9.21
N LEU A 210 10.59 -18.57 8.87
CA LEU A 210 9.36 -19.32 8.62
C LEU A 210 9.47 -20.16 7.33
N PRO A 211 9.27 -21.49 7.40
CA PRO A 211 9.43 -22.36 6.25
C PRO A 211 8.29 -22.14 5.24
N PRO A 212 8.49 -22.50 3.96
CA PRO A 212 7.48 -22.32 2.91
C PRO A 212 6.10 -22.91 3.25
N ARG A 213 6.04 -24.02 3.98
CA ARG A 213 4.78 -24.67 4.37
C ARG A 213 3.93 -23.86 5.36
N ASP A 214 4.57 -22.95 6.11
CA ASP A 214 3.93 -22.20 7.19
C ASP A 214 3.62 -20.75 6.75
N ARG A 215 3.94 -20.37 5.51
CA ARG A 215 3.75 -18.99 5.01
C ARG A 215 2.94 -18.94 3.72
N LEU A 216 2.18 -17.86 3.56
CA LEU A 216 1.54 -17.48 2.29
C LEU A 216 2.35 -16.39 1.60
N GLY A 217 2.37 -16.42 0.27
CA GLY A 217 3.07 -15.44 -0.55
C GLY A 217 4.60 -15.59 -0.58
N PRO A 218 5.31 -14.61 -1.18
CA PRO A 218 6.76 -14.66 -1.35
C PRO A 218 7.51 -14.55 -0.01
N PRO A 219 8.78 -15.03 0.07
CA PRO A 219 9.55 -14.97 1.31
C PRO A 219 9.79 -13.54 1.79
N VAL A 220 9.96 -13.37 3.09
CA VAL A 220 10.53 -12.14 3.65
C VAL A 220 12.04 -12.31 3.63
N LEU A 221 12.75 -11.45 2.90
CA LEU A 221 14.21 -11.58 2.73
C LEU A 221 14.99 -11.01 3.92
N GLY A 222 14.36 -10.15 4.72
CA GLY A 222 15.04 -9.39 5.79
C GLY A 222 15.88 -8.22 5.28
N THR A 223 15.88 -7.98 3.96
CA THR A 223 16.61 -6.87 3.31
C THR A 223 15.80 -5.58 3.23
N GLY A 224 14.49 -5.63 3.55
CA GLY A 224 13.56 -4.49 3.46
C GLY A 224 13.09 -4.15 2.04
N PHE A 225 13.31 -5.07 1.09
CA PHE A 225 12.84 -4.94 -0.29
C PHE A 225 12.01 -6.15 -0.70
N VAL A 226 11.06 -5.92 -1.60
CA VAL A 226 10.24 -6.98 -2.18
C VAL A 226 11.12 -7.95 -2.99
N PRO A 227 10.88 -9.27 -2.92
CA PRO A 227 11.49 -10.23 -3.84
C PRO A 227 11.10 -9.94 -5.29
N SER A 228 12.06 -9.49 -6.11
CA SER A 228 11.84 -9.12 -7.50
C SER A 228 13.13 -9.17 -8.31
N GLU A 229 13.05 -9.60 -9.57
CA GLU A 229 14.19 -9.58 -10.49
C GLU A 229 14.36 -8.23 -11.18
N ALA A 230 13.28 -7.46 -11.30
CA ALA A 230 13.24 -6.24 -12.12
C ALA A 230 13.00 -4.96 -11.32
N GLN A 231 12.48 -5.06 -10.09
CA GLN A 231 12.01 -3.91 -9.32
C GLN A 231 12.76 -3.79 -8.00
N LEU A 232 13.19 -2.57 -7.67
CA LEU A 232 13.71 -2.24 -6.34
C LEU A 232 12.62 -1.52 -5.55
N VAL A 233 11.72 -2.29 -4.93
CA VAL A 233 10.59 -1.74 -4.19
C VAL A 233 10.83 -1.92 -2.69
N PRO A 234 10.90 -0.84 -1.90
CA PRO A 234 10.90 -0.92 -0.44
C PRO A 234 9.59 -1.52 0.06
N GLU A 235 9.70 -2.34 1.08
CA GLU A 235 8.53 -2.87 1.79
C GLU A 235 8.50 -2.36 3.22
N PHE A 236 7.30 -1.99 3.66
CA PHE A 236 7.00 -1.61 5.03
C PHE A 236 6.00 -2.60 5.59
N VAL A 237 6.03 -2.77 6.91
CA VAL A 237 5.00 -3.49 7.65
C VAL A 237 4.38 -2.56 8.67
N THR A 238 3.08 -2.68 8.90
CA THR A 238 2.46 -2.00 10.04
C THR A 238 3.12 -2.49 11.33
N ARG A 239 3.48 -1.58 12.23
CA ARG A 239 4.15 -1.91 13.49
C ARG A 239 3.35 -2.97 14.25
N ASP A 240 4.04 -4.00 14.72
CA ASP A 240 3.45 -5.18 15.37
C ASP A 240 2.42 -5.94 14.52
N PHE A 241 2.44 -5.76 13.20
CA PHE A 241 1.39 -6.21 12.27
C PHE A 241 0.00 -5.70 12.64
N ALA A 242 -0.07 -4.60 13.39
CA ALA A 242 -1.32 -4.07 13.90
C ALA A 242 -2.22 -3.57 12.78
N ASP A 243 -3.52 -3.64 13.04
CA ASP A 243 -4.49 -2.85 12.30
C ASP A 243 -4.24 -1.36 12.56
N LEU A 244 -4.44 -0.54 11.52
CA LEU A 244 -4.40 0.92 11.58
C LEU A 244 -5.82 1.48 11.43
N PRO A 245 -6.20 2.55 12.15
CA PRO A 245 -7.48 3.21 11.94
C PRO A 245 -7.62 3.65 10.48
N MET A 246 -8.75 3.33 9.85
CA MET A 246 -9.01 3.72 8.46
C MET A 246 -9.06 5.25 8.34
N PRO A 247 -8.16 5.89 7.57
CA PRO A 247 -8.19 7.34 7.37
C PRO A 247 -9.37 7.76 6.49
N ALA A 248 -9.80 9.03 6.63
CA ALA A 248 -10.78 9.60 5.70
C ALA A 248 -10.25 9.57 4.27
N ASN A 249 -11.16 9.38 3.30
CA ASN A 249 -10.85 9.38 1.87
C ASN A 249 -9.87 8.28 1.44
N ALA A 250 -9.67 7.23 2.25
CA ALA A 250 -9.05 6.00 1.77
C ALA A 250 -9.84 5.44 0.58
N THR A 251 -9.17 4.79 -0.37
CA THR A 251 -9.80 4.33 -1.62
C THR A 251 -9.54 2.86 -1.87
N LEU A 252 -10.57 2.14 -2.31
CA LEU A 252 -10.43 0.83 -2.94
C LEU A 252 -10.28 1.02 -4.45
N LEU A 253 -9.27 0.39 -5.03
CA LEU A 253 -8.85 0.57 -6.41
C LEU A 253 -8.89 -0.76 -7.18
N ALA A 254 -9.04 -0.67 -8.49
CA ALA A 254 -8.83 -1.76 -9.44
C ALA A 254 -7.86 -1.35 -10.54
N TYR A 255 -7.03 -2.31 -10.95
CA TYR A 255 -6.04 -2.23 -12.01
C TYR A 255 -6.32 -3.33 -13.04
N PRO A 256 -7.09 -3.05 -14.11
CA PRO A 256 -7.24 -3.96 -15.24
C PRO A 256 -5.94 -4.11 -16.05
N ALA A 257 -5.91 -5.09 -16.96
CA ALA A 257 -4.81 -5.30 -17.92
C ALA A 257 -4.46 -4.04 -18.74
N SER A 258 -5.42 -3.13 -18.93
CA SER A 258 -5.18 -1.84 -19.59
C SER A 258 -4.30 -0.88 -18.79
N GLY A 259 -3.92 -1.17 -17.54
CA GLY A 259 -3.07 -0.29 -16.72
C GLY A 259 -3.76 0.97 -16.18
N ALA A 260 -5.06 1.14 -16.48
CA ALA A 260 -5.86 2.19 -15.89
C ALA A 260 -5.99 1.98 -14.38
N GLU A 261 -6.04 3.06 -13.60
CA GLU A 261 -6.45 2.98 -12.19
C GLU A 261 -7.92 3.38 -12.11
N VAL A 262 -8.72 2.49 -11.58
CA VAL A 262 -10.15 2.71 -11.40
C VAL A 262 -10.44 2.80 -9.91
N VAL A 263 -10.89 3.96 -9.44
CA VAL A 263 -11.36 4.12 -8.07
C VAL A 263 -12.73 3.46 -7.94
N LEU A 264 -12.78 2.34 -7.22
CA LEU A 264 -14.01 1.59 -6.98
C LEU A 264 -14.87 2.28 -5.92
N TYR A 265 -14.26 2.57 -4.78
CA TYR A 265 -14.92 3.16 -3.62
C TYR A 265 -14.00 4.15 -2.89
N SER A 266 -14.62 5.12 -2.20
CA SER A 266 -13.97 6.06 -1.28
C SER A 266 -14.58 5.95 0.12
N TYR A 267 -13.74 5.87 1.15
CA TYR A 267 -14.15 5.71 2.54
C TYR A 267 -14.68 7.02 3.13
N GLN A 268 -15.90 6.98 3.64
CA GLN A 268 -16.57 8.05 4.38
C GLN A 268 -16.44 7.76 5.88
N ALA A 269 -15.48 8.40 6.54
CA ALA A 269 -15.16 8.11 7.95
C ALA A 269 -16.33 8.42 8.89
N GLU A 270 -17.06 9.50 8.64
CA GLU A 270 -18.23 9.91 9.43
C GLU A 270 -19.34 8.86 9.42
N GLN A 271 -19.55 8.24 8.27
CA GLN A 271 -20.61 7.25 8.05
C GLN A 271 -20.11 5.81 8.23
N ARG A 272 -18.80 5.63 8.47
CA ARG A 272 -18.13 4.34 8.57
C ARG A 272 -18.52 3.39 7.44
N GLY A 273 -18.24 3.80 6.22
CA GLY A 273 -18.53 2.98 5.05
C GLY A 273 -17.93 3.52 3.77
N TRP A 274 -18.13 2.77 2.71
CA TRP A 274 -17.55 3.02 1.40
C TRP A 274 -18.61 3.54 0.44
N LEU A 275 -18.33 4.68 -0.19
CA LEU A 275 -19.16 5.26 -1.25
C LEU A 275 -18.59 4.87 -2.62
N ARG A 276 -19.45 4.33 -3.50
CA ARG A 276 -19.06 3.92 -4.86
C ARG A 276 -18.65 5.14 -5.69
N MET A 277 -17.47 5.05 -6.31
CA MET A 277 -16.93 6.08 -7.20
C MET A 277 -16.94 5.64 -8.66
N VAL A 278 -17.08 4.34 -8.92
CA VAL A 278 -16.94 3.75 -10.24
C VAL A 278 -18.19 3.91 -11.12
N GLY A 279 -18.00 4.28 -12.38
CA GLY A 279 -19.07 4.41 -13.38
C GLY A 279 -19.53 3.07 -13.98
N PRO A 280 -20.66 3.04 -14.73
CA PRO A 280 -21.24 1.82 -15.31
C PRO A 280 -20.26 0.99 -16.14
N GLN A 281 -19.38 1.63 -16.92
CA GLN A 281 -18.44 0.98 -17.82
C GLN A 281 -17.40 0.09 -17.11
N TRP A 282 -17.20 0.29 -15.81
CA TRP A 282 -16.20 -0.40 -15.00
C TRP A 282 -16.80 -1.32 -13.94
N ARG A 283 -18.14 -1.46 -13.88
CA ARG A 283 -18.80 -2.33 -12.88
C ARG A 283 -18.39 -3.79 -12.99
N HIS A 284 -18.09 -4.25 -14.20
CA HIS A 284 -17.61 -5.60 -14.46
C HIS A 284 -16.35 -5.95 -13.64
N LEU A 285 -15.54 -4.97 -13.25
CA LEU A 285 -14.34 -5.18 -12.42
C LEU A 285 -14.68 -5.72 -11.02
N LEU A 286 -15.94 -5.64 -10.56
CA LEU A 286 -16.39 -6.17 -9.28
C LEU A 286 -16.99 -7.58 -9.39
N ALA A 287 -17.22 -8.09 -10.60
CA ALA A 287 -17.95 -9.35 -10.81
C ALA A 287 -17.26 -10.58 -10.17
N GLY A 288 -15.93 -10.55 -10.04
CA GLY A 288 -15.14 -11.61 -9.40
C GLY A 288 -14.94 -11.44 -7.88
N VAL A 289 -15.56 -10.43 -7.27
CA VAL A 289 -15.34 -10.10 -5.84
C VAL A 289 -16.39 -10.81 -4.97
N PRO A 290 -15.96 -11.70 -4.05
CA PRO A 290 -16.90 -12.47 -3.23
C PRO A 290 -17.84 -11.59 -2.40
N ASP A 291 -19.13 -11.93 -2.46
CA ASP A 291 -20.22 -11.31 -1.68
C ASP A 291 -20.33 -9.78 -1.86
N LEU A 292 -19.84 -9.25 -2.99
CA LEU A 292 -19.91 -7.83 -3.33
C LEU A 292 -20.71 -7.65 -4.63
N SER A 293 -21.84 -6.95 -4.56
CA SER A 293 -22.64 -6.66 -5.75
C SER A 293 -22.03 -5.50 -6.56
N PRO A 294 -21.85 -5.64 -7.88
CA PRO A 294 -21.36 -4.56 -8.75
C PRO A 294 -22.22 -3.28 -8.75
N ASP A 295 -23.50 -3.40 -8.36
CA ASP A 295 -24.44 -2.28 -8.32
C ASP A 295 -24.54 -1.64 -6.93
N GLN A 296 -23.83 -2.16 -5.93
CA GLN A 296 -23.93 -1.67 -4.57
C GLN A 296 -23.23 -0.32 -4.41
N GLU A 297 -24.02 0.74 -4.18
CA GLU A 297 -23.54 2.12 -4.11
C GLU A 297 -22.89 2.48 -2.76
N TRP A 298 -23.33 1.82 -1.69
CA TRP A 298 -22.88 2.05 -0.33
C TRP A 298 -22.56 0.73 0.39
N LEU A 299 -21.39 0.67 1.03
CA LEU A 299 -20.95 -0.49 1.82
C LEU A 299 -20.69 -0.04 3.27
N PRO A 300 -21.60 -0.32 4.22
CA PRO A 300 -21.32 -0.06 5.63
C PRO A 300 -20.25 -1.03 6.14
N THR A 301 -19.28 -0.55 6.94
CA THR A 301 -18.23 -1.41 7.53
C THR A 301 -18.67 -2.18 8.78
N GLY A 302 -19.99 -2.32 9.01
CA GLY A 302 -20.58 -3.01 10.15
C GLY A 302 -20.44 -2.28 11.49
N GLU A 303 -21.11 -2.81 12.53
CA GLU A 303 -21.05 -2.29 13.91
C GLU A 303 -20.04 -3.04 14.80
N ALA A 304 -19.34 -4.03 14.24
CA ALA A 304 -18.37 -4.83 14.99
C ALA A 304 -17.29 -3.94 15.62
N ALA A 305 -16.93 -4.24 16.87
CA ALA A 305 -15.87 -3.53 17.55
C ALA A 305 -14.56 -3.65 16.75
N ARG A 306 -13.96 -2.50 16.44
CA ARG A 306 -12.68 -2.43 15.74
C ARG A 306 -11.54 -2.78 16.70
N SER A 307 -10.58 -3.53 16.20
CA SER A 307 -9.31 -3.88 16.86
C SER A 307 -8.47 -2.66 17.24
N THR A 308 -8.62 -1.56 16.51
CA THR A 308 -7.97 -0.29 16.78
C THR A 308 -8.89 0.90 16.52
N GLN A 309 -8.66 2.00 17.24
CA GLN A 309 -9.38 3.25 17.09
C GLN A 309 -8.42 4.42 17.22
N LEU A 310 -8.76 5.53 16.58
CA LEU A 310 -8.08 6.79 16.81
C LEU A 310 -8.88 7.58 17.84
N VAL A 311 -8.23 8.01 18.91
CA VAL A 311 -8.84 8.85 19.95
C VAL A 311 -8.11 10.18 20.00
N GLY A 312 -8.82 11.25 20.31
CA GLY A 312 -8.22 12.57 20.46
C GLY A 312 -8.87 13.41 21.56
N GLY A 313 -8.06 14.22 22.23
CA GLY A 313 -8.52 15.15 23.23
C GLY A 313 -8.97 16.48 22.62
N TYR A 314 -10.08 17.02 23.09
CA TYR A 314 -10.54 18.38 22.77
C TYR A 314 -11.25 18.97 23.99
N ALA A 315 -10.86 20.17 24.42
CA ALA A 315 -11.45 20.86 25.57
C ALA A 315 -11.55 19.98 26.84
N GLY A 316 -10.49 19.21 27.14
CA GLY A 316 -10.41 18.33 28.31
C GLY A 316 -11.23 17.03 28.23
N THR A 317 -11.88 16.75 27.10
CA THR A 317 -12.65 15.51 26.87
C THR A 317 -12.01 14.67 25.76
N VAL A 318 -12.04 13.34 25.89
CA VAL A 318 -11.56 12.41 24.87
C VAL A 318 -12.71 12.00 23.96
N TYR A 319 -12.50 12.13 22.65
CA TYR A 319 -13.43 11.74 21.60
C TYR A 319 -12.78 10.72 20.68
N GLU A 320 -13.59 10.01 19.90
CA GLU A 320 -13.06 9.34 18.71
C GLU A 320 -12.62 10.40 17.69
N ALA A 321 -11.48 10.16 17.05
CA ALA A 321 -10.90 11.05 16.06
C ALA A 321 -10.83 10.39 14.68
N ILE A 322 -10.67 11.21 13.64
CA ILE A 322 -10.40 10.79 12.27
C ILE A 322 -9.09 11.44 11.82
N ALA A 323 -8.26 10.68 11.10
CA ALA A 323 -7.17 11.21 10.29
C ALA A 323 -7.72 11.68 8.94
N ASP A 324 -7.82 12.99 8.74
CA ASP A 324 -8.32 13.63 7.52
C ASP A 324 -7.18 14.37 6.81
N LEU A 325 -6.20 13.57 6.37
CA LEU A 325 -4.93 14.09 5.88
C LEU A 325 -5.03 14.58 4.43
N PRO A 326 -4.33 15.66 4.07
CA PRO A 326 -3.29 16.36 4.84
C PRO A 326 -3.79 17.37 5.88
N SER A 327 -5.10 17.57 6.01
CA SER A 327 -5.73 18.59 6.88
C SER A 327 -5.60 18.32 8.39
N GLY A 328 -5.01 17.20 8.80
CA GLY A 328 -4.71 16.86 10.18
C GLY A 328 -5.71 15.88 10.80
N PHE A 329 -5.93 16.03 12.11
CA PHE A 329 -6.80 15.18 12.90
C PHE A 329 -7.97 15.98 13.47
N ARG A 330 -9.15 15.36 13.50
CA ARG A 330 -10.37 16.01 13.99
C ARG A 330 -11.29 15.03 14.70
N VAL A 331 -12.17 15.55 15.53
CA VAL A 331 -13.24 14.78 16.17
C VAL A 331 -14.11 14.11 15.11
N LEU A 332 -14.43 12.83 15.34
CA LEU A 332 -15.45 12.12 14.57
C LEU A 332 -16.81 12.73 14.86
N ALA A 333 -17.35 13.47 13.91
CA ALA A 333 -18.64 14.13 14.04
C ALA A 333 -19.44 14.09 12.74
N MET A 334 -20.73 13.77 12.85
CA MET A 334 -21.67 13.71 11.73
C MET A 334 -21.96 15.09 11.14
N THR A 335 -22.00 16.13 11.97
CA THR A 335 -22.28 17.50 11.53
C THR A 335 -20.99 18.28 11.28
N ARG A 336 -20.98 19.11 10.24
CA ARG A 336 -19.81 19.91 9.88
C ARG A 336 -19.39 20.89 10.98
N THR A 337 -20.35 21.40 11.74
CA THR A 337 -20.12 22.35 12.85
C THR A 337 -19.39 21.73 14.04
N ALA A 338 -19.43 20.40 14.19
CA ALA A 338 -18.76 19.69 15.29
C ALA A 338 -17.41 19.07 14.89
N ARG A 339 -16.90 19.37 13.68
CA ARG A 339 -15.61 18.88 13.18
C ARG A 339 -14.46 19.75 13.69
N TYR A 340 -14.18 19.66 14.98
CA TYR A 340 -13.09 20.38 15.61
C TYR A 340 -11.76 19.65 15.42
N PRO A 341 -10.65 20.37 15.18
CA PRO A 341 -9.32 19.77 15.27
C PRO A 341 -9.08 19.28 16.71
N VAL A 342 -8.41 18.14 16.86
CA VAL A 342 -8.05 17.61 18.18
C VAL A 342 -6.75 18.23 18.67
N GLU A 343 -6.62 18.40 19.98
CA GLU A 343 -5.43 18.95 20.67
C GLU A 343 -4.39 17.87 20.98
N THR A 344 -4.84 16.62 21.06
CA THR A 344 -4.00 15.43 21.23
C THR A 344 -4.60 14.30 20.41
N VAL A 345 -3.78 13.35 20.00
CA VAL A 345 -4.24 12.16 19.27
C VAL A 345 -3.41 10.94 19.65
N ALA A 346 -4.08 9.81 19.78
CA ALA A 346 -3.44 8.53 20.00
C ALA A 346 -4.19 7.42 19.26
N ARG A 347 -3.44 6.44 18.77
CA ARG A 347 -4.01 5.16 18.33
C ARG A 347 -4.16 4.24 19.52
N GLN A 348 -5.37 3.78 19.74
CA GLN A 348 -5.72 2.85 20.79
C GLN A 348 -5.82 1.43 20.22
N LEU A 349 -5.21 0.45 20.90
CA LEU A 349 -5.21 -0.97 20.53
C LEU A 349 -5.14 -1.85 21.77
N ARG A 350 -5.58 -3.11 21.66
CA ARG A 350 -5.61 -4.08 22.77
C ARG A 350 -4.49 -5.10 22.60
N HIS A 351 -3.56 -5.12 23.54
CA HIS A 351 -2.48 -6.12 23.60
C HIS A 351 -2.85 -7.22 24.58
N ALA A 352 -2.36 -8.43 24.31
CA ALA A 352 -2.47 -9.56 25.22
C ALA A 352 -1.35 -10.57 24.98
N ALA A 353 -1.29 -11.63 25.79
CA ALA A 353 -0.38 -12.75 25.64
C ALA A 353 -1.14 -14.08 25.62
N TRP A 354 -0.83 -14.92 24.64
CA TRP A 354 -1.39 -16.25 24.48
C TRP A 354 -0.28 -17.30 24.53
N ARG A 355 -0.32 -18.17 25.55
CA ARG A 355 0.74 -19.16 25.80
C ARG A 355 2.15 -18.53 25.84
N GLY A 356 2.26 -17.35 26.45
CA GLY A 356 3.50 -16.59 26.56
C GLY A 356 3.92 -15.84 25.28
N VAL A 357 3.15 -15.93 24.19
CA VAL A 357 3.43 -15.21 22.94
C VAL A 357 2.66 -13.89 22.90
N PRO A 358 3.33 -12.75 22.64
CA PRO A 358 2.68 -11.45 22.56
C PRO A 358 1.80 -11.32 21.31
N CYS A 359 0.58 -10.84 21.53
CA CYS A 359 -0.47 -10.75 20.54
C CYS A 359 -1.20 -9.39 20.59
N LEU A 360 -1.89 -9.09 19.50
CA LEU A 360 -2.94 -8.08 19.44
C LEU A 360 -4.30 -8.77 19.45
N VAL A 361 -5.25 -8.24 20.21
CA VAL A 361 -6.64 -8.68 20.19
C VAL A 361 -7.37 -7.96 19.06
N LEU A 362 -7.82 -8.72 18.07
CA LEU A 362 -8.51 -8.18 16.90
C LEU A 362 -10.01 -8.04 17.11
N ARG A 363 -10.61 -9.04 17.76
CA ARG A 363 -12.03 -9.08 18.09
C ARG A 363 -12.32 -10.10 19.18
N GLU A 364 -13.47 -9.93 19.80
CA GLU A 364 -14.01 -10.83 20.81
C GLU A 364 -15.38 -11.34 20.35
N GLU A 365 -15.58 -12.65 20.43
CA GLU A 365 -16.80 -13.30 19.99
C GLU A 365 -17.10 -14.50 20.91
N ALA A 366 -18.24 -14.46 21.60
CA ALA A 366 -18.73 -15.57 22.44
C ALA A 366 -17.67 -16.15 23.43
N GLY A 367 -16.88 -15.28 24.08
CA GLY A 367 -15.83 -15.69 25.02
C GLY A 367 -14.51 -16.14 24.37
N TRP A 368 -14.36 -15.98 23.06
CA TRP A 368 -13.13 -16.22 22.32
C TRP A 368 -12.54 -14.91 21.80
N LEU A 369 -11.21 -14.82 21.84
CA LEU A 369 -10.45 -13.71 21.28
C LEU A 369 -9.75 -14.17 20.00
N ARG A 370 -9.95 -13.40 18.92
CA ARG A 370 -9.12 -13.53 17.72
C ARG A 370 -7.86 -12.72 17.94
N LEU A 371 -6.72 -13.39 17.91
CA LEU A 371 -5.41 -12.83 18.23
C LEU A 371 -4.53 -12.79 16.98
N ARG A 372 -3.69 -11.76 16.85
CA ARG A 372 -2.62 -11.67 15.85
C ARG A 372 -1.27 -11.63 16.54
N LEU A 373 -0.31 -12.43 16.09
CA LEU A 373 1.04 -12.43 16.65
C LEU A 373 1.76 -11.12 16.29
N THR A 374 2.41 -10.47 17.27
CA THR A 374 3.17 -9.24 17.01
C THR A 374 4.57 -9.50 16.46
N ARG A 375 5.14 -10.65 16.82
CA ARG A 375 6.45 -11.13 16.38
C ARG A 375 6.36 -12.59 15.94
N PRO A 376 5.95 -12.85 14.69
CA PRO A 376 5.78 -14.20 14.20
C PRO A 376 7.14 -14.86 13.96
N ASP A 377 7.29 -16.07 14.48
CA ASP A 377 8.42 -16.96 14.26
C ASP A 377 7.94 -18.43 14.31
N PRO A 378 8.77 -19.41 13.90
CA PRO A 378 8.35 -20.81 13.88
C PRO A 378 7.87 -21.35 15.24
N ASP A 379 8.50 -20.94 16.34
CA ASP A 379 8.16 -21.42 17.68
C ASP A 379 6.86 -20.79 18.19
N ALA A 380 6.68 -19.49 17.96
CA ALA A 380 5.47 -18.75 18.28
C ALA A 380 4.26 -19.30 17.50
N VAL A 381 4.43 -19.61 16.21
CA VAL A 381 3.41 -20.23 15.38
C VAL A 381 3.05 -21.63 15.90
N ALA A 382 4.05 -22.47 16.18
CA ALA A 382 3.83 -23.82 16.70
C ALA A 382 3.14 -23.81 18.09
N THR A 383 3.57 -22.92 18.98
CA THR A 383 3.06 -22.81 20.36
C THR A 383 1.60 -22.37 20.39
N THR A 384 1.24 -21.41 19.54
CA THR A 384 -0.09 -20.80 19.53
C THR A 384 -1.08 -21.47 18.58
N GLY A 385 -0.59 -22.30 17.65
CA GLY A 385 -1.37 -22.86 16.55
C GLY A 385 -1.85 -21.81 15.55
N ALA A 386 -1.17 -20.65 15.47
CA ALA A 386 -1.57 -19.57 14.59
C ALA A 386 -1.44 -19.94 13.11
N GLN A 387 -2.40 -19.49 12.31
CA GLN A 387 -2.44 -19.73 10.87
C GLN A 387 -2.03 -18.47 10.13
N CYS A 388 -1.19 -18.63 9.10
CA CYS A 388 -0.84 -17.55 8.19
C CYS A 388 -2.07 -17.13 7.39
N GLN A 389 -2.55 -15.90 7.60
CA GLN A 389 -3.70 -15.34 6.87
C GLN A 389 -3.27 -14.62 5.59
N GLU A 390 -2.07 -14.03 5.63
CA GLU A 390 -1.35 -13.43 4.51
C GLU A 390 0.13 -13.33 4.90
N ARG A 391 0.99 -12.94 3.97
CA ARG A 391 2.45 -12.81 4.16
C ARG A 391 2.77 -12.06 5.45
N GLY A 392 3.37 -12.77 6.39
CA GLY A 392 3.80 -12.25 7.69
C GLY A 392 2.70 -12.07 8.75
N VAL A 393 1.43 -12.26 8.42
CA VAL A 393 0.31 -12.11 9.37
C VAL A 393 -0.19 -13.47 9.83
N TYR A 394 -0.08 -13.71 11.13
CA TYR A 394 -0.43 -14.97 11.76
C TYR A 394 -1.48 -14.74 12.83
N GLU A 395 -2.60 -15.45 12.71
CA GLU A 395 -3.75 -15.26 13.59
C GLU A 395 -4.23 -16.59 14.17
N THR A 396 -4.77 -16.52 15.39
CA THR A 396 -5.33 -17.67 16.10
C THR A 396 -6.55 -17.25 16.90
N TRP A 397 -7.35 -18.23 17.29
CA TRP A 397 -8.42 -18.04 18.26
C TRP A 397 -8.01 -18.65 19.60
N ALA A 398 -8.22 -17.90 20.68
CA ALA A 398 -7.92 -18.34 22.04
C ALA A 398 -9.13 -18.08 22.97
N PRO A 399 -9.40 -18.95 23.95
CA PRO A 399 -10.39 -18.68 24.99
C PRO A 399 -9.98 -17.44 25.79
N ALA A 400 -10.89 -16.47 25.97
CA ALA A 400 -10.58 -15.21 26.64
C ALA A 400 -10.06 -15.42 28.08
N VAL A 401 -10.53 -16.46 28.76
CA VAL A 401 -10.15 -16.79 30.14
C VAL A 401 -8.73 -17.32 30.29
N GLU A 402 -8.10 -17.78 29.21
CA GLU A 402 -6.73 -18.29 29.22
C GLU A 402 -5.71 -17.26 28.68
N VAL A 403 -6.19 -16.13 28.17
CA VAL A 403 -5.36 -15.03 27.68
C VAL A 403 -4.91 -14.18 28.86
N THR A 404 -3.64 -13.77 28.83
CA THR A 404 -2.97 -13.03 29.90
C THR A 404 -2.52 -11.65 29.41
N ASP A 405 -2.12 -10.78 30.33
CA ASP A 405 -1.62 -9.42 30.02
C ASP A 405 -2.54 -8.59 29.10
N ASP A 406 -3.83 -8.84 29.18
CA ASP A 406 -4.85 -8.17 28.37
C ASP A 406 -5.04 -6.71 28.82
N ARG A 407 -4.66 -5.78 27.94
CA ARG A 407 -4.69 -4.35 28.23
C ARG A 407 -4.89 -3.49 27.00
N MET A 408 -5.58 -2.38 27.20
CA MET A 408 -5.64 -1.28 26.23
C MET A 408 -4.37 -0.44 26.31
N VAL A 409 -3.78 -0.14 25.15
CA VAL A 409 -2.57 0.68 24.99
C VAL A 409 -2.89 1.84 24.07
N ASN A 410 -2.44 3.04 24.46
CA ASN A 410 -2.52 4.25 23.64
C ASN A 410 -1.13 4.58 23.09
N VAL A 411 -0.99 4.63 21.77
CA VAL A 411 0.21 5.05 21.06
C VAL A 411 0.00 6.50 20.61
N PRO A 412 0.66 7.49 21.25
CA PRO A 412 0.46 8.90 20.91
C PRO A 412 1.04 9.23 19.53
N TYR A 413 0.35 10.09 18.78
CA TYR A 413 0.88 10.71 17.57
C TYR A 413 1.27 12.17 17.88
N PRO A 414 2.54 12.56 17.72
CA PRO A 414 2.98 13.93 17.97
C PRO A 414 2.34 14.90 16.97
N LEU A 415 1.53 15.88 17.40
CA LEU A 415 0.82 16.78 16.48
C LEU A 415 1.72 17.80 15.78
#